data_AF-F0KIR6-F1
#
_entry.id   AF-F0KIR6-F1
#
_cell.length_a   1.000
_cell.length_b   1.000
_cell.length_c   1.000
_cell.angle_alpha   90.00
_cell.angle_beta   90.00
_cell.angle_gamma   90.00
#
_symmetry.space_group_name_H-M   'P 1'
#
loop_
_entity.id
_entity.type
_entity.pdbx_description
1 polymer ?
#
loop_
_entity_poly.entity_id
_entity_poly.type
_entity_poly.pdbx_seq_one_letter_code
_entity_poly.pdbx_strand_id
1 'polypeptide(L)'
;MVPYFTLLFAIMFGTLFDGKKIDKIFFFILSLWMLIFSAFRVGGTGTGDYDAYLRLYSATDTFEKVIDPEIHAEIGFRLLSFLGHSLGLGEQYIIVAMATLALIPVTYIIYKYSPYKILSLLIWMPYFLAMNMQTSRTSVAAAFGLLFMILYYKKRWIIALLALVIAASFHSSALILVLVFLARVSLKKLFYATIIAFAMLVFVSPFQILLKIFEILHLTRLSDFLLSYLASDDYGYPMAIYDPRIILAMGVVFLIFKCQQHIPKYFDMYYCKLYIIGALLMVIFSHVVIMAWRVSYLFLLISVVTIPWLAKVYNLLIEKNMGSKRVMSSVFIFLYFLYTASLILKAQPYTFFW
;
A
#
# COMPACT_ATOMS: atom_id res chain seq x y z
N MET A 1 -21.91 -6.71 4.45
CA MET A 1 -21.08 -5.90 5.38
C MET A 1 -20.53 -6.66 6.56
N VAL A 2 -21.33 -7.52 7.22
CA VAL A 2 -20.92 -8.29 8.41
C VAL A 2 -19.53 -8.96 8.28
N PRO A 3 -19.19 -9.67 7.18
CA PRO A 3 -17.89 -10.35 7.09
C PRO A 3 -16.68 -9.41 7.24
N TYR A 4 -16.74 -8.21 6.69
CA TYR A 4 -15.67 -7.21 6.82
C TYR A 4 -15.51 -6.73 8.26
N PHE A 5 -16.63 -6.43 8.95
CA PHE A 5 -16.59 -6.01 10.34
C PHE A 5 -16.09 -7.13 11.25
N THR A 6 -16.51 -8.38 11.02
CA THR A 6 -16.00 -9.54 11.76
C THR A 6 -14.48 -9.64 11.65
N LEU A 7 -13.92 -9.50 10.44
CA LEU A 7 -12.47 -9.51 10.24
C LEU A 7 -11.79 -8.32 10.94
N LEU A 8 -12.34 -7.11 10.83
CA LEU A 8 -11.82 -5.92 11.51
C LEU A 8 -11.80 -6.08 13.04
N PHE A 9 -12.90 -6.52 13.64
CA PHE A 9 -13.00 -6.75 15.08
C PHE A 9 -12.07 -7.87 15.54
N ALA A 10 -11.93 -8.95 14.76
CA ALA A 10 -10.99 -10.03 15.07
C ALA A 10 -9.54 -9.54 15.09
N ILE A 11 -9.13 -8.74 14.09
CA ILE A 11 -7.80 -8.13 14.05
C ILE A 11 -7.61 -7.16 15.22
N MET A 12 -8.59 -6.28 15.48
CA MET A 12 -8.55 -5.31 16.57
C MET A 12 -8.39 -6.01 17.92
N PHE A 13 -9.22 -7.01 18.22
CA PHE A 13 -9.10 -7.82 19.43
C PHE A 13 -7.76 -8.54 19.50
N GLY A 14 -7.29 -9.05 18.36
CA GLY A 14 -5.98 -9.67 18.23
C GLY A 14 -4.82 -8.78 18.72
N THR A 15 -4.90 -7.45 18.55
CA THR A 15 -3.84 -6.53 19.00
C THR A 15 -3.57 -6.59 20.51
N LEU A 16 -4.53 -7.07 21.32
CA LEU A 16 -4.33 -7.31 22.76
C LEU A 16 -3.26 -8.39 23.03
N PHE A 17 -2.99 -9.26 22.06
CA PHE A 17 -2.00 -10.32 22.14
C PHE A 17 -0.62 -9.92 21.63
N ASP A 18 -0.44 -8.73 21.03
CA ASP A 18 0.87 -8.30 20.53
C ASP A 18 1.95 -8.37 21.63
N GLY A 19 3.11 -8.94 21.30
CA GLY A 19 4.22 -9.13 22.25
C GLY A 19 4.04 -10.26 23.27
N LYS A 20 2.91 -10.99 23.27
CA LYS A 20 2.73 -12.22 24.06
C LYS A 20 3.21 -13.44 23.27
N LYS A 21 3.46 -14.57 23.95
CA LYS A 21 3.92 -15.83 23.29
C LYS A 21 2.99 -16.31 22.17
N ILE A 22 1.70 -16.01 22.27
CA ILE A 22 0.66 -16.42 21.32
C ILE A 22 0.49 -15.46 20.12
N ASP A 23 1.18 -14.31 20.09
CA ASP A 23 1.02 -13.29 19.05
C ASP A 23 1.23 -13.86 17.64
N LYS A 24 2.23 -14.73 17.47
CA LYS A 24 2.56 -15.38 16.19
C LYS A 24 1.42 -16.25 15.68
N ILE A 25 0.79 -17.02 16.56
CA ILE A 25 -0.32 -17.92 16.20
C ILE A 25 -1.49 -17.09 15.69
N PHE A 26 -1.92 -16.09 16.47
CA PHE A 26 -2.98 -15.17 16.06
C PHE A 26 -2.64 -14.43 14.77
N PHE A 27 -1.39 -13.97 14.62
CA PHE A 27 -0.94 -13.32 13.40
C PHE A 27 -1.07 -14.22 12.16
N PHE A 28 -0.66 -15.50 12.24
CA PHE A 28 -0.78 -16.43 11.12
C PHE A 28 -2.24 -16.79 10.82
N ILE A 29 -3.06 -17.00 11.85
CA ILE A 29 -4.51 -17.25 11.68
C ILE A 29 -5.18 -16.06 10.98
N LEU A 30 -4.93 -14.84 11.44
CA LEU A 30 -5.51 -13.63 10.86
C LEU A 30 -4.98 -13.37 9.45
N SER A 31 -3.70 -13.61 9.18
CA SER A 31 -3.12 -13.47 7.83
C SER A 31 -3.71 -14.50 6.85
N LEU A 32 -3.90 -15.75 7.30
CA LEU A 32 -4.55 -16.79 6.51
C LEU A 32 -6.01 -16.44 6.25
N TRP A 33 -6.71 -15.90 7.26
CA TRP A 33 -8.08 -15.42 7.07
C TRP A 33 -8.12 -14.30 6.04
N MET A 34 -7.24 -13.30 6.10
CA MET A 34 -7.14 -12.25 5.08
C MET A 34 -6.86 -12.82 3.68
N LEU A 35 -6.03 -13.87 3.58
CA LEU A 35 -5.75 -14.54 2.31
C LEU A 35 -7.01 -15.20 1.74
N ILE A 36 -7.69 -16.03 2.53
CA ILE A 36 -8.94 -16.70 2.13
C ILE A 36 -9.98 -15.65 1.73
N PHE A 37 -10.11 -14.61 2.55
CA PHE A 37 -11.07 -13.54 2.34
C PHE A 37 -10.81 -12.77 1.02
N SER A 38 -9.55 -12.56 0.65
CA SER A 38 -9.20 -11.94 -0.63
C SER A 38 -9.27 -12.90 -1.81
N ALA A 39 -8.91 -14.16 -1.62
CA ALA A 39 -8.73 -15.15 -2.67
C ALA A 39 -10.05 -15.79 -3.14
N PHE A 40 -11.05 -15.92 -2.25
CA PHE A 40 -12.33 -16.57 -2.53
C PHE A 40 -13.50 -15.59 -2.52
N ARG A 41 -13.25 -14.33 -2.88
CA ARG A 41 -14.31 -13.34 -3.05
C ARG A 41 -14.89 -13.40 -4.46
N VAL A 42 -16.15 -12.98 -4.57
CA VAL A 42 -16.77 -12.48 -5.80
C VAL A 42 -16.80 -10.96 -5.73
N GLY A 43 -16.32 -10.28 -6.77
CA GLY A 43 -16.25 -8.82 -6.81
C GLY A 43 -15.14 -8.24 -5.92
N GLY A 44 -15.42 -7.10 -5.31
CA GLY A 44 -14.48 -6.37 -4.48
C GLY A 44 -15.19 -5.44 -3.49
N THR A 45 -14.43 -4.64 -2.76
CA THR A 45 -14.98 -3.59 -1.88
C THR A 45 -15.61 -2.42 -2.65
N GLY A 46 -15.47 -2.36 -3.97
CA GLY A 46 -16.17 -1.43 -4.86
C GLY A 46 -16.47 -2.10 -6.21
N THR A 47 -16.92 -1.34 -7.21
CA THR A 47 -16.97 -1.73 -8.63
C THR A 47 -15.56 -1.82 -9.21
N GLY A 48 -14.69 -2.55 -8.52
CA GLY A 48 -13.27 -2.68 -8.82
C GLY A 48 -13.02 -3.52 -10.06
N ASP A 49 -11.74 -3.71 -10.35
CA ASP A 49 -11.27 -4.39 -11.55
C ASP A 49 -11.54 -5.92 -11.55
N TYR A 50 -12.32 -6.46 -10.61
CA TYR A 50 -12.54 -7.91 -10.47
C TYR A 50 -13.03 -8.54 -11.78
N ASP A 51 -14.14 -8.05 -12.34
CA ASP A 51 -14.67 -8.57 -13.61
C ASP A 51 -13.72 -8.30 -14.78
N ALA A 52 -12.96 -7.20 -14.73
CA ALA A 52 -11.95 -6.91 -15.73
C ALA A 52 -10.81 -7.95 -15.69
N TYR A 53 -10.41 -8.40 -14.50
CA TYR A 53 -9.39 -9.45 -14.35
C TYR A 53 -9.88 -10.79 -14.88
N LEU A 54 -11.14 -11.15 -14.62
CA LEU A 54 -11.73 -12.38 -15.18
C LEU A 54 -11.75 -12.33 -16.72
N ARG A 55 -12.22 -11.21 -17.30
CA ARG A 55 -12.21 -11.01 -18.76
C ARG A 55 -10.81 -11.07 -19.37
N LEU A 56 -9.83 -10.40 -18.74
CA LEU A 56 -8.44 -10.39 -19.21
C LEU A 56 -7.78 -11.77 -19.09
N TYR A 57 -8.13 -12.53 -18.05
CA TYR A 57 -7.70 -13.91 -17.89
C TYR A 57 -8.21 -14.78 -19.04
N SER A 58 -9.51 -14.71 -19.33
CA SER A 58 -10.15 -15.47 -20.41
C SER A 58 -9.67 -15.04 -21.80
N ALA A 59 -9.18 -13.80 -21.94
CA ALA A 59 -8.55 -13.31 -23.15
C ALA A 59 -7.08 -13.76 -23.33
N THR A 60 -6.42 -14.37 -22.33
CA THR A 60 -4.98 -14.70 -22.37
C THR A 60 -4.72 -16.21 -22.22
N ASP A 61 -5.22 -16.99 -23.18
CA ASP A 61 -5.17 -18.47 -23.21
C ASP A 61 -3.95 -19.04 -23.95
N THR A 62 -3.33 -18.30 -24.88
CA THR A 62 -2.14 -18.74 -25.62
C THR A 62 -0.90 -17.89 -25.33
N PHE A 63 0.28 -18.40 -25.67
CA PHE A 63 1.54 -17.68 -25.46
C PHE A 63 1.66 -16.44 -26.36
N GLU A 64 1.10 -16.47 -27.58
CA GLU A 64 1.06 -15.31 -28.48
C GLU A 64 0.34 -14.13 -27.82
N LYS A 65 -0.77 -14.41 -27.12
CA LYS A 65 -1.53 -13.40 -26.37
C LYS A 65 -0.78 -12.84 -25.18
N VAL A 66 0.19 -13.56 -24.63
CA VAL A 66 1.05 -13.04 -23.55
C VAL A 66 1.90 -11.87 -24.04
N ILE A 67 2.47 -11.98 -25.23
CA ILE A 67 3.34 -10.95 -25.81
C ILE A 67 2.59 -9.89 -26.62
N ASP A 68 1.29 -10.08 -26.86
CA ASP A 68 0.44 -9.17 -27.62
C ASP A 68 0.25 -7.82 -26.91
N PRO A 69 0.73 -6.69 -27.47
CA PRO A 69 0.58 -5.37 -26.86
C PRO A 69 -0.89 -4.90 -26.77
N GLU A 70 -1.82 -5.46 -27.53
CA GLU A 70 -3.24 -5.05 -27.56
C GLU A 70 -4.00 -5.47 -26.30
N ILE A 71 -3.56 -6.54 -25.62
CA ILE A 71 -4.15 -6.95 -24.35
C ILE A 71 -3.76 -5.93 -23.27
N HIS A 72 -4.71 -5.13 -22.78
CA HIS A 72 -4.46 -4.06 -21.79
C HIS A 72 -4.17 -4.55 -20.35
N ALA A 73 -3.19 -5.45 -20.21
CA ALA A 73 -2.63 -5.94 -18.97
C ALA A 73 -1.10 -5.97 -19.02
N GLU A 74 -0.42 -5.87 -17.89
CA GLU A 74 1.04 -5.98 -17.84
C GLU A 74 1.49 -7.45 -17.98
N ILE A 75 2.72 -7.64 -18.46
CA ILE A 75 3.25 -8.96 -18.84
C ILE A 75 3.19 -10.01 -17.71
N GLY A 76 3.37 -9.60 -16.46
CA GLY A 76 3.29 -10.48 -15.29
C GLY A 76 1.88 -11.03 -15.06
N PHE A 77 0.84 -10.22 -15.28
CA PHE A 77 -0.55 -10.66 -15.22
C PHE A 77 -0.86 -11.64 -16.36
N ARG A 78 -0.40 -11.32 -17.58
CA ARG A 78 -0.64 -12.16 -18.76
C ARG A 78 0.04 -13.52 -18.65
N LEU A 79 1.30 -13.55 -18.22
CA LEU A 79 2.04 -14.80 -17.96
C LEU A 79 1.32 -15.65 -16.91
N LEU A 80 0.84 -15.04 -15.84
CA LEU A 80 0.09 -15.75 -14.81
C LEU A 80 -1.22 -16.31 -15.35
N SER A 81 -1.92 -15.56 -16.19
CA SER A 81 -3.16 -16.01 -16.84
C SER A 81 -2.94 -17.21 -17.76
N PHE A 82 -1.92 -17.13 -18.61
CA PHE A 82 -1.49 -18.24 -19.46
C PHE A 82 -1.15 -19.50 -18.64
N LEU A 83 -0.42 -19.35 -17.53
CA LEU A 83 -0.13 -20.48 -16.64
C LEU A 83 -1.40 -21.13 -16.09
N GLY A 84 -2.38 -20.34 -15.66
CA GLY A 84 -3.68 -20.86 -15.22
C GLY A 84 -4.39 -21.67 -16.29
N HIS A 85 -4.46 -21.14 -17.52
CA HIS A 85 -5.07 -21.85 -18.66
C HIS A 85 -4.32 -23.12 -19.03
N SER A 86 -2.98 -23.08 -19.05
CA SER A 86 -2.16 -24.26 -19.36
C SER A 86 -2.35 -25.41 -18.36
N LEU A 87 -2.79 -25.10 -17.14
CA LEU A 87 -3.10 -26.05 -16.08
C LEU A 87 -4.60 -26.46 -16.05
N GLY A 88 -5.43 -25.94 -16.95
CA GLY A 88 -6.87 -26.20 -16.99
C GLY A 88 -7.64 -25.60 -15.79
N LEU A 89 -7.14 -24.53 -15.20
CA LEU A 89 -7.78 -23.87 -14.05
C LEU A 89 -8.83 -22.85 -14.52
N GLY A 90 -9.87 -22.62 -13.70
CA GLY A 90 -10.92 -21.64 -14.00
C GLY A 90 -10.51 -20.20 -13.64
N GLU A 91 -11.33 -19.21 -14.03
CA GLU A 91 -11.01 -17.78 -13.89
C GLU A 91 -10.68 -17.34 -12.46
N GLN A 92 -11.27 -17.96 -11.44
CA GLN A 92 -10.98 -17.67 -10.03
C GLN A 92 -9.49 -17.87 -9.68
N TYR A 93 -8.77 -18.70 -10.44
CA TYR A 93 -7.33 -18.88 -10.30
C TYR A 93 -6.57 -17.55 -10.28
N ILE A 94 -6.88 -16.61 -11.20
CA ILE A 94 -6.11 -15.37 -11.29
C ILE A 94 -6.27 -14.51 -10.03
N ILE A 95 -7.44 -14.55 -9.41
CA ILE A 95 -7.75 -13.86 -8.17
C ILE A 95 -6.99 -14.48 -7.00
N VAL A 96 -7.00 -15.82 -6.89
CA VAL A 96 -6.26 -16.57 -5.86
C VAL A 96 -4.77 -16.32 -5.99
N ALA A 97 -4.23 -16.36 -7.21
CA ALA A 97 -2.82 -16.18 -7.48
C ALA A 97 -2.36 -14.75 -7.15
N MET A 98 -3.09 -13.72 -7.58
CA MET A 98 -2.79 -12.34 -7.22
C MET A 98 -2.92 -12.08 -5.72
N ALA A 99 -3.95 -12.63 -5.05
CA ALA A 99 -4.09 -12.52 -3.61
C ALA A 99 -2.89 -13.13 -2.87
N THR A 100 -2.44 -14.30 -3.31
CA THR A 100 -1.27 -15.00 -2.75
C THR A 100 0.01 -14.19 -2.94
N LEU A 101 0.26 -13.71 -4.16
CA LEU A 101 1.43 -12.90 -4.51
C LEU A 101 1.45 -11.55 -3.79
N ALA A 102 0.28 -10.96 -3.50
CA ALA A 102 0.17 -9.73 -2.75
C ALA A 102 0.32 -9.93 -1.24
N LEU A 103 -0.26 -10.98 -0.67
CA LEU A 103 -0.28 -11.15 0.80
C LEU A 103 1.02 -11.74 1.35
N ILE A 104 1.57 -12.78 0.72
CA ILE A 104 2.73 -13.50 1.27
C ILE A 104 3.93 -12.57 1.54
N PRO A 105 4.37 -11.69 0.61
CA PRO A 105 5.50 -10.82 0.87
C PRO A 105 5.25 -9.85 2.02
N VAL A 106 4.03 -9.29 2.13
CA VAL A 106 3.68 -8.35 3.21
C VAL A 106 3.65 -9.06 4.55
N THR A 107 2.99 -10.22 4.64
CA THR A 107 2.96 -11.06 5.86
C THR A 107 4.37 -11.47 6.29
N TYR A 108 5.24 -11.85 5.35
CA TYR A 108 6.65 -12.14 5.63
C TYR A 108 7.38 -10.94 6.24
N ILE A 109 7.21 -9.75 5.66
CA ILE A 109 7.85 -8.53 6.16
C ILE A 109 7.32 -8.16 7.55
N ILE A 110 6.01 -8.22 7.77
CA ILE A 110 5.41 -7.95 9.08
C ILE A 110 5.98 -8.91 10.13
N TYR A 111 5.96 -10.22 9.84
CA TYR A 111 6.45 -11.25 10.76
C TYR A 111 7.91 -11.00 11.18
N LYS A 112 8.75 -10.59 10.22
CA LYS A 112 10.20 -10.46 10.41
C LYS A 112 10.62 -9.12 11.01
N TYR A 113 9.96 -8.03 10.65
CA TYR A 113 10.45 -6.68 10.95
C TYR A 113 9.56 -5.88 11.92
N SER A 114 8.31 -6.28 12.13
CA SER A 114 7.41 -5.53 13.01
C SER A 114 7.49 -5.99 14.47
N PRO A 115 7.55 -5.04 15.44
CA PRO A 115 7.49 -5.37 16.86
C PRO A 115 6.07 -5.75 17.32
N TYR A 116 5.03 -5.26 16.62
CA TYR A 116 3.62 -5.51 16.92
C TYR A 116 2.92 -6.02 15.65
N LYS A 117 2.94 -7.34 15.47
CA LYS A 117 2.53 -7.99 14.21
C LYS A 117 1.05 -7.82 13.94
N ILE A 118 0.21 -7.90 14.97
CA ILE A 118 -1.24 -7.83 14.79
C ILE A 118 -1.68 -6.37 14.59
N LEU A 119 -1.06 -5.42 15.30
CA LEU A 119 -1.21 -4.00 14.99
C LEU A 119 -0.82 -3.69 13.53
N SER A 120 0.19 -4.37 12.99
CA SER A 120 0.58 -4.19 11.58
C SER A 120 -0.51 -4.65 10.61
N LEU A 121 -1.20 -5.75 10.93
CA LEU A 121 -2.37 -6.21 10.14
C LEU A 121 -3.50 -5.18 10.19
N LEU A 122 -3.76 -4.56 11.37
CA LEU A 122 -4.75 -3.50 11.49
C LEU A 122 -4.38 -2.26 10.66
N ILE A 123 -3.11 -1.89 10.65
CA ILE A 123 -2.58 -0.77 9.86
C ILE A 123 -2.66 -1.06 8.36
N TRP A 124 -2.49 -2.32 7.98
CA TRP A 124 -2.61 -2.75 6.60
C TRP A 124 -4.06 -2.85 6.11
N MET A 125 -5.01 -3.13 7.01
CA MET A 125 -6.43 -3.35 6.72
C MET A 125 -7.04 -2.33 5.72
N PRO A 126 -6.92 -0.99 5.91
CA PRO A 126 -7.51 -0.06 4.95
C PRO A 126 -6.90 -0.18 3.54
N TYR A 127 -5.60 -0.47 3.44
CA TYR A 127 -4.96 -0.73 2.16
C TYR A 127 -5.34 -2.10 1.60
N PHE A 128 -5.51 -3.11 2.44
CA PHE A 128 -6.01 -4.41 2.03
C PHE A 128 -7.41 -4.29 1.40
N LEU A 129 -8.32 -3.52 2.02
CA LEU A 129 -9.64 -3.26 1.44
C LEU A 129 -9.56 -2.44 0.16
N ALA A 130 -8.71 -1.41 0.10
CA ALA A 130 -8.69 -0.54 -1.07
C ALA A 130 -7.86 -1.09 -2.24
N MET A 131 -6.89 -1.97 -1.98
CA MET A 131 -5.92 -2.44 -2.98
C MET A 131 -6.05 -3.93 -3.21
N ASN A 132 -5.88 -4.78 -2.19
CA ASN A 132 -5.97 -6.23 -2.36
C ASN A 132 -7.38 -6.64 -2.82
N MET A 133 -8.42 -5.99 -2.28
CA MET A 133 -9.83 -6.28 -2.56
C MET A 133 -10.39 -5.57 -3.81
N GLN A 134 -9.70 -4.59 -4.38
CA GLN A 134 -10.22 -3.78 -5.50
C GLN A 134 -9.27 -3.69 -6.70
N THR A 135 -7.98 -3.45 -6.48
CA THR A 135 -6.96 -3.25 -7.52
C THR A 135 -5.79 -4.22 -7.31
N SER A 136 -6.05 -5.52 -7.46
CA SER A 136 -5.15 -6.59 -7.05
C SER A 136 -3.79 -6.56 -7.76
N ARG A 137 -3.70 -6.09 -9.02
CA ARG A 137 -2.42 -5.89 -9.72
C ARG A 137 -1.51 -4.87 -9.02
N THR A 138 -2.04 -3.70 -8.67
CA THR A 138 -1.33 -2.69 -7.89
C THR A 138 -0.90 -3.24 -6.52
N SER A 139 -1.71 -4.11 -5.93
CA SER A 139 -1.36 -4.75 -4.66
C SER A 139 -0.19 -5.73 -4.77
N VAL A 140 -0.10 -6.52 -5.84
CA VAL A 140 1.07 -7.38 -6.11
C VAL A 140 2.31 -6.50 -6.28
N ALA A 141 2.21 -5.44 -7.09
CA ALA A 141 3.30 -4.50 -7.30
C ALA A 141 3.78 -3.84 -6.00
N ALA A 142 2.88 -3.42 -5.12
CA ALA A 142 3.23 -2.84 -3.82
C ALA A 142 3.89 -3.86 -2.88
N ALA A 143 3.41 -5.11 -2.85
CA ALA A 143 3.97 -6.17 -2.00
C ALA A 143 5.43 -6.49 -2.38
N PHE A 144 5.69 -6.64 -3.68
CA PHE A 144 7.06 -6.82 -4.19
C PHE A 144 7.88 -5.54 -4.11
N GLY A 145 7.26 -4.36 -4.22
CA GLY A 145 7.90 -3.07 -3.98
C GLY A 145 8.40 -2.90 -2.54
N LEU A 146 7.60 -3.33 -1.55
CA LEU A 146 8.02 -3.40 -0.15
C LEU A 146 9.22 -4.33 0.04
N LEU A 147 9.20 -5.50 -0.61
CA LEU A 147 10.31 -6.45 -0.58
C LEU A 147 11.57 -5.84 -1.21
N PHE A 148 11.44 -5.18 -2.37
CA PHE A 148 12.52 -4.43 -3.03
C PHE A 148 13.13 -3.41 -2.09
N MET A 149 12.33 -2.53 -1.48
CA MET A 149 12.82 -1.46 -0.59
C MET A 149 13.63 -2.03 0.59
N ILE A 150 13.21 -3.15 1.16
CA ILE A 150 13.89 -3.79 2.29
C ILE A 150 15.17 -4.51 1.84
N LEU A 151 15.12 -5.28 0.74
CA LEU A 151 16.28 -5.99 0.20
C LEU A 151 17.36 -5.04 -0.31
N TYR A 152 16.95 -3.92 -0.94
CA TYR A 152 17.82 -2.84 -1.36
C TYR A 152 18.60 -2.28 -0.16
N TYR A 153 17.91 -1.91 0.92
CA TYR A 153 18.58 -1.42 2.13
C TYR A 153 19.52 -2.45 2.77
N LYS A 154 19.17 -3.75 2.70
CA LYS A 154 20.03 -4.85 3.16
C LYS A 154 21.16 -5.21 2.18
N LYS A 155 21.39 -4.40 1.14
CA LYS A 155 22.43 -4.57 0.11
C LYS A 155 22.33 -5.90 -0.66
N ARG A 156 21.15 -6.52 -0.73
CA ARG A 156 20.88 -7.73 -1.51
C ARG A 156 20.43 -7.34 -2.92
N TRP A 157 21.31 -6.69 -3.67
CA TRP A 157 20.97 -5.96 -4.90
C TRP A 157 20.30 -6.80 -5.97
N ILE A 158 20.79 -8.03 -6.20
CA ILE A 158 20.24 -8.93 -7.23
C ILE A 158 18.79 -9.31 -6.92
N ILE A 159 18.53 -9.74 -5.68
CA ILE A 159 17.19 -10.15 -5.24
C ILE A 159 16.27 -8.93 -5.15
N ALA A 160 16.80 -7.77 -4.77
CA ALA A 160 16.06 -6.50 -4.80
C ALA A 160 15.64 -6.16 -6.24
N LEU A 161 16.56 -6.24 -7.20
CA LEU A 161 16.27 -5.99 -8.61
C LEU A 161 15.21 -6.97 -9.14
N LEU A 162 15.31 -8.25 -8.80
CA LEU A 162 14.28 -9.24 -9.15
C LEU A 162 12.90 -8.86 -8.59
N ALA A 163 12.84 -8.43 -7.32
CA ALA A 163 11.60 -7.96 -6.72
C ALA A 163 11.04 -6.72 -7.43
N LEU A 164 11.89 -5.78 -7.86
CA LEU A 164 11.47 -4.61 -8.63
C LEU A 164 10.95 -5.01 -10.02
N VAL A 165 11.61 -5.94 -10.71
CA VAL A 165 11.16 -6.46 -12.01
C VAL A 165 9.80 -7.13 -11.90
N ILE A 166 9.59 -7.96 -10.86
CA ILE A 166 8.28 -8.56 -10.57
C ILE A 166 7.23 -7.48 -10.26
N ALA A 167 7.59 -6.45 -9.48
CA ALA A 167 6.65 -5.37 -9.20
C ALA A 167 6.22 -4.63 -10.49
N ALA A 168 7.19 -4.27 -11.33
CA ALA A 168 6.94 -3.59 -12.60
C ALA A 168 6.22 -4.45 -13.64
N SER A 169 6.40 -5.78 -13.60
CA SER A 169 5.70 -6.70 -14.50
C SER A 169 4.21 -6.84 -14.18
N PHE A 170 3.79 -6.54 -12.95
CA PHE A 170 2.37 -6.55 -12.57
C PHE A 170 1.73 -5.16 -12.60
N HIS A 171 2.52 -4.10 -12.44
CA HIS A 171 2.00 -2.75 -12.58
C HIS A 171 3.09 -1.74 -12.97
N SER A 172 2.88 -1.02 -14.07
CA SER A 172 3.87 -0.08 -14.62
C SER A 172 4.22 1.06 -13.65
N SER A 173 3.29 1.45 -12.77
CA SER A 173 3.54 2.49 -11.77
C SER A 173 4.65 2.12 -10.77
N ALA A 174 5.00 0.82 -10.64
CA ALA A 174 6.08 0.37 -9.77
C ALA A 174 7.45 0.95 -10.16
N LEU A 175 7.62 1.48 -11.37
CA LEU A 175 8.83 2.20 -11.77
C LEU A 175 9.12 3.40 -10.85
N ILE A 176 8.11 3.98 -10.21
CA ILE A 176 8.31 5.06 -9.24
C ILE A 176 9.10 4.63 -8.00
N LEU A 177 9.24 3.33 -7.74
CA LEU A 177 10.06 2.79 -6.67
C LEU A 177 11.55 3.16 -6.82
N VAL A 178 12.00 3.60 -8.00
CA VAL A 178 13.31 4.24 -8.18
C VAL A 178 13.52 5.42 -7.22
N LEU A 179 12.45 6.11 -6.79
CA LEU A 179 12.52 7.16 -5.77
C LEU A 179 12.99 6.66 -4.39
N VAL A 180 13.22 5.36 -4.18
CA VAL A 180 13.91 4.81 -3.01
C VAL A 180 15.26 5.49 -2.77
N PHE A 181 15.94 5.97 -3.84
CA PHE A 181 17.19 6.71 -3.71
C PHE A 181 17.04 8.01 -2.91
N LEU A 182 15.84 8.61 -2.86
CA LEU A 182 15.55 9.76 -2.00
C LEU A 182 15.71 9.45 -0.51
N ALA A 183 15.72 8.17 -0.10
CA ALA A 183 16.01 7.79 1.29
C ALA A 183 17.46 8.13 1.71
N ARG A 184 18.35 8.45 0.76
CA ARG A 184 19.70 8.99 1.05
C ARG A 184 19.65 10.44 1.53
N VAL A 185 18.59 11.18 1.18
CA VAL A 185 18.38 12.56 1.64
C VAL A 185 18.19 12.58 3.16
N SER A 186 18.58 13.67 3.82
CA SER A 186 18.41 13.81 5.27
C SER A 186 16.93 13.87 5.64
N LEU A 187 16.58 13.34 6.83
CA LEU A 187 15.21 13.31 7.33
C LEU A 187 14.60 14.72 7.33
N LYS A 188 15.36 15.72 7.81
CA LYS A 188 14.94 17.13 7.86
C LYS A 188 14.55 17.66 6.48
N LYS A 189 15.34 17.38 5.44
CA LYS A 189 15.06 17.82 4.07
C LYS A 189 13.79 17.18 3.52
N LEU A 190 13.60 15.87 3.73
CA LEU A 190 12.38 15.17 3.32
C LEU A 190 11.14 15.69 4.07
N PHE A 191 11.26 15.93 5.38
CA PHE A 191 10.20 16.51 6.19
C PHE A 191 9.80 17.89 5.67
N TYR A 192 10.74 18.82 5.50
CA TYR A 192 10.43 20.16 4.99
C TYR A 192 9.88 20.13 3.58
N ALA A 193 10.40 19.26 2.69
CA ALA A 193 9.83 19.09 1.36
C ALA A 193 8.36 18.65 1.41
N THR A 194 8.01 17.75 2.33
CA THR A 194 6.63 17.28 2.53
C THR A 194 5.72 18.39 3.07
N ILE A 195 6.19 19.17 4.06
CA ILE A 195 5.44 20.31 4.61
C ILE A 195 5.25 21.41 3.56
N ILE A 196 6.29 21.73 2.78
CA ILE A 196 6.22 22.73 1.71
C ILE A 196 5.24 22.27 0.63
N ALA A 197 5.32 21.01 0.19
CA ALA A 197 4.37 20.46 -0.78
C ALA A 197 2.93 20.54 -0.25
N PHE A 198 2.71 20.22 1.03
CA PHE A 198 1.39 20.29 1.65
C PHE A 198 0.87 21.73 1.75
N ALA A 199 1.72 22.68 2.13
CA ALA A 199 1.36 24.09 2.16
C ALA A 199 1.06 24.64 0.76
N MET A 200 1.81 24.19 -0.25
CA MET A 200 1.59 24.59 -1.65
C MET A 200 0.25 24.11 -2.20
N LEU A 201 -0.33 23.01 -1.70
CA LEU A 201 -1.68 22.56 -2.12
C LEU A 201 -2.77 23.62 -1.93
N VAL A 202 -2.57 24.56 -1.00
CA VAL A 202 -3.51 25.67 -0.77
C VAL A 202 -3.42 26.72 -1.88
N PHE A 203 -2.24 26.91 -2.46
CA PHE A 203 -1.94 28.06 -3.33
C PHE A 203 -1.81 27.70 -4.80
N VAL A 204 -1.27 26.52 -5.12
CA VAL A 204 -0.96 26.11 -6.50
C VAL A 204 -1.22 24.63 -6.66
N SER A 205 -1.83 24.23 -7.77
CA SER A 205 -1.94 22.81 -8.11
C SER A 205 -0.59 22.25 -8.56
N PRO A 206 0.00 21.24 -7.86
CA PRO A 206 1.19 20.54 -8.32
C PRO A 206 1.06 19.99 -9.75
N PHE A 207 -0.15 19.60 -10.18
CA PHE A 207 -0.38 19.12 -11.54
C PHE A 207 -0.18 20.21 -12.60
N GLN A 208 -0.64 21.44 -12.34
CA GLN A 208 -0.41 22.56 -13.26
C GLN A 208 1.09 22.88 -13.39
N ILE A 209 1.84 22.78 -12.30
CA ILE A 209 3.30 22.92 -12.33
C ILE A 209 3.92 21.78 -13.14
N LEU A 210 3.49 20.53 -12.90
CA LEU A 210 4.04 19.36 -13.57
C LEU A 210 3.76 19.36 -15.07
N LEU A 211 2.55 19.73 -15.48
CA LEU A 211 2.16 19.89 -16.89
C LEU A 211 3.06 20.91 -17.59
N LYS A 212 3.24 22.09 -16.98
CA LYS A 212 4.15 23.11 -17.53
C LYS A 212 5.59 22.60 -17.64
N ILE A 213 6.09 21.85 -16.65
CA ILE A 213 7.43 21.24 -16.71
C ILE A 213 7.52 20.25 -17.88
N PHE A 214 6.51 19.40 -18.07
CA PHE A 214 6.50 18.42 -19.16
C PHE A 214 6.38 19.07 -20.54
N GLU A 215 5.59 20.13 -20.67
CA GLU A 215 5.51 20.94 -21.88
C GLU A 215 6.85 21.60 -22.20
N ILE A 216 7.51 22.21 -21.21
CA ILE A 216 8.84 22.84 -21.35
C ILE A 216 9.90 21.80 -21.75
N LEU A 217 9.82 20.59 -21.19
CA LEU A 217 10.76 19.50 -21.50
C LEU A 217 10.38 18.71 -22.77
N HIS A 218 9.33 19.12 -23.49
CA HIS A 218 8.79 18.42 -24.67
C HIS A 218 8.43 16.94 -24.41
N LEU A 219 8.01 16.61 -23.20
CA LEU A 219 7.58 15.27 -22.77
C LEU A 219 6.09 15.06 -23.02
N THR A 220 5.65 15.23 -24.28
CA THR A 220 4.23 15.26 -24.68
C THR A 220 3.44 14.03 -24.23
N ARG A 221 3.99 12.83 -24.40
CA ARG A 221 3.34 11.57 -23.94
C ARG A 221 3.02 11.55 -22.45
N LEU A 222 3.88 12.14 -21.61
CA LEU A 222 3.64 12.21 -20.16
C LEU A 222 2.58 13.27 -19.83
N SER A 223 2.54 14.36 -20.60
CA SER A 223 1.49 15.37 -20.50
C SER A 223 0.12 14.78 -20.86
N ASP A 224 0.02 14.11 -22.01
CA ASP A 224 -1.22 13.48 -22.49
C ASP A 224 -1.76 12.44 -21.50
N PHE A 225 -0.85 11.65 -20.91
CA PHE A 225 -1.20 10.70 -19.86
C PHE A 225 -1.76 11.38 -18.60
N LEU A 226 -1.20 12.52 -18.17
CA LEU A 226 -1.76 13.23 -17.02
C LEU A 226 -3.11 13.86 -17.36
N LEU A 227 -3.26 14.41 -18.56
CA LEU A 227 -4.50 15.00 -19.03
C LEU A 227 -5.62 13.96 -19.12
N SER A 228 -5.33 12.72 -19.55
CA SER A 228 -6.34 11.65 -19.59
C SER A 228 -6.88 11.29 -18.20
N TYR A 229 -6.04 11.40 -17.16
CA TYR A 229 -6.46 11.17 -15.78
C TYR A 229 -7.24 12.35 -15.20
N LEU A 230 -6.84 13.59 -15.53
CA LEU A 230 -7.56 14.80 -15.11
C LEU A 230 -8.93 14.91 -15.78
N ALA A 231 -9.07 14.44 -17.02
CA ALA A 231 -10.31 14.50 -17.78
C ALA A 231 -11.32 13.38 -17.42
N SER A 232 -10.96 12.44 -16.53
CA SER A 232 -11.85 11.35 -16.12
C SER A 232 -12.76 11.80 -14.97
N ASP A 233 -14.07 11.80 -15.21
CA ASP A 233 -15.07 12.17 -14.18
C ASP A 233 -15.08 11.20 -12.99
N ASP A 234 -14.78 9.92 -13.22
CA ASP A 234 -14.81 8.88 -12.18
C ASP A 234 -13.59 8.92 -11.24
N TYR A 235 -12.45 9.46 -11.71
CA TYR A 235 -11.15 9.29 -11.02
C TYR A 235 -10.27 10.54 -10.93
N GLY A 236 -10.59 11.59 -11.70
CA GLY A 236 -9.82 12.83 -11.83
C GLY A 236 -10.13 13.88 -10.77
N TYR A 237 -11.04 13.61 -9.83
CA TYR A 237 -11.38 14.58 -8.80
C TYR A 237 -10.24 14.76 -7.78
N PRO A 238 -10.07 15.97 -7.20
CA PRO A 238 -9.04 16.23 -6.21
C PRO A 238 -9.41 15.70 -4.83
N MET A 239 -8.40 15.24 -4.08
CA MET A 239 -8.53 14.93 -2.66
C MET A 239 -8.70 16.23 -1.89
N ALA A 240 -9.72 16.30 -1.03
CA ALA A 240 -9.83 17.39 -0.09
C ALA A 240 -8.60 17.44 0.83
N ILE A 241 -8.15 18.63 1.23
CA ILE A 241 -7.01 18.80 2.15
C ILE A 241 -7.27 18.10 3.50
N TYR A 242 -8.54 18.06 3.92
CA TYR A 242 -8.99 17.37 5.13
C TYR A 242 -9.26 15.87 4.92
N ASP A 243 -8.84 15.29 3.79
CA ASP A 243 -8.98 13.86 3.55
C ASP A 243 -8.27 13.08 4.68
N PRO A 244 -8.96 12.13 5.35
CA PRO A 244 -8.40 11.40 6.49
C PRO A 244 -7.06 10.72 6.17
N ARG A 245 -6.84 10.33 4.91
CA ARG A 245 -5.60 9.70 4.45
C ARG A 245 -4.43 10.67 4.52
N ILE A 246 -4.62 11.89 4.03
CA ILE A 246 -3.63 12.96 4.07
C ILE A 246 -3.34 13.34 5.51
N ILE A 247 -4.37 13.59 6.31
CA ILE A 247 -4.22 13.94 7.74
C ILE A 247 -3.43 12.86 8.47
N LEU A 248 -3.78 11.58 8.28
CA LEU A 248 -3.10 10.47 8.95
C LEU A 248 -1.62 10.38 8.53
N ALA A 249 -1.32 10.49 7.24
CA ALA A 249 0.06 10.44 6.77
C ALA A 249 0.88 11.62 7.29
N MET A 250 0.35 12.84 7.22
CA MET A 250 1.02 14.04 7.74
C MET A 250 1.22 13.98 9.25
N GLY A 251 0.25 13.45 10.00
CA GLY A 251 0.36 13.19 11.43
C GLY A 251 1.51 12.22 11.75
N VAL A 252 1.63 11.12 11.02
CA VAL A 252 2.73 10.17 11.20
C VAL A 252 4.08 10.78 10.81
N VAL A 253 4.16 11.57 9.71
CA VAL A 253 5.37 12.31 9.33
C VAL A 253 5.83 13.25 10.45
N PHE A 254 4.90 13.98 11.08
CA PHE A 254 5.19 14.85 12.21
C PHE A 254 5.70 14.06 13.43
N LEU A 255 5.06 12.94 13.77
CA LEU A 255 5.50 12.08 14.88
C LEU A 255 6.90 11.51 14.63
N ILE A 256 7.20 11.05 13.41
CA ILE A 256 8.54 10.60 13.01
C ILE A 256 9.57 11.71 13.25
N PHE A 257 9.27 12.93 12.80
CA PHE A 257 10.18 14.07 12.97
C PHE A 257 10.42 14.41 14.44
N LYS A 258 9.38 14.37 15.27
CA LYS A 258 9.48 14.63 16.71
C LYS A 258 10.27 13.56 17.46
N CYS A 259 10.11 12.27 17.11
CA CYS A 259 10.79 11.18 17.81
C CYS A 259 12.15 10.80 17.21
N GLN A 260 12.66 11.53 16.20
CA GLN A 260 13.83 11.11 15.41
C GLN A 260 15.08 10.78 16.24
N GLN A 261 15.29 11.45 17.37
CA GLN A 261 16.44 11.23 18.27
C GLN A 261 16.29 9.94 19.12
N HIS A 262 15.06 9.45 19.28
CA HIS A 262 14.72 8.27 20.07
C HIS A 262 14.55 7.02 19.21
N ILE A 263 14.71 7.14 17.89
CA ILE A 263 14.62 6.01 16.96
C ILE A 263 15.82 5.08 17.20
N PRO A 264 15.61 3.83 17.65
CA PRO A 264 16.70 2.92 17.96
C PRO A 264 17.50 2.56 16.71
N LYS A 265 18.82 2.37 16.83
CA LYS A 265 19.69 2.01 15.69
C LYS A 265 19.23 0.75 14.93
N TYR A 266 18.62 -0.21 15.62
CA TYR A 266 18.09 -1.43 14.98
C TYR A 266 16.82 -1.17 14.15
N PHE A 267 16.03 -0.13 14.49
CA PHE A 267 14.90 0.37 13.73
C PHE A 267 15.41 1.52 12.87
N ASP A 268 16.14 1.17 11.81
CA ASP A 268 16.86 2.13 10.98
C ASP A 268 15.93 3.25 10.45
N MET A 269 16.40 4.49 10.54
CA MET A 269 15.73 5.69 10.03
C MET A 269 15.30 5.57 8.57
N TYR A 270 15.96 4.71 7.79
CA TYR A 270 15.60 4.36 6.43
C TYR A 270 14.10 4.07 6.25
N TYR A 271 13.48 3.25 7.12
CA TYR A 271 12.05 2.91 6.99
C TYR A 271 11.14 4.13 7.21
N CYS A 272 11.54 5.02 8.12
CA CYS A 272 10.84 6.27 8.36
C CYS A 272 10.93 7.21 7.15
N LYS A 273 12.10 7.28 6.50
CA LYS A 273 12.27 8.09 5.28
C LYS A 273 11.42 7.57 4.12
N LEU A 274 11.31 6.25 3.94
CA LEU A 274 10.42 5.67 2.93
C LEU A 274 8.96 6.04 3.17
N TYR A 275 8.53 6.05 4.43
CA TYR A 275 7.19 6.52 4.77
C TYR A 275 6.98 7.98 4.39
N ILE A 276 7.94 8.87 4.71
CA ILE A 276 7.88 10.28 4.34
C ILE A 276 7.85 10.46 2.82
N ILE A 277 8.61 9.67 2.06
CA ILE A 277 8.55 9.68 0.59
C ILE A 277 7.15 9.31 0.11
N GLY A 278 6.54 8.26 0.67
CA GLY A 278 5.15 7.91 0.36
C GLY A 278 4.15 9.03 0.67
N ALA A 279 4.29 9.68 1.84
CA ALA A 279 3.45 10.81 2.21
C ALA A 279 3.63 12.01 1.27
N LEU A 280 4.88 12.32 0.88
CA LEU A 280 5.20 13.34 -0.11
C LEU A 280 4.52 13.05 -1.46
N LEU A 281 4.59 11.80 -1.94
CA LEU A 281 3.93 11.40 -3.19
C LEU A 281 2.41 11.56 -3.09
N MET A 282 1.80 11.17 -1.96
CA MET A 282 0.35 11.34 -1.77
C MET A 282 -0.05 12.81 -1.84
N VAL A 283 0.74 13.70 -1.24
CA VAL A 283 0.50 15.15 -1.27
C VAL A 283 0.68 15.71 -2.68
N ILE A 284 1.78 15.40 -3.36
CA ILE A 284 2.06 15.89 -4.72
C ILE A 284 0.96 15.46 -5.71
N PHE A 285 0.50 14.21 -5.62
CA PHE A 285 -0.49 13.67 -6.55
C PHE A 285 -1.94 13.90 -6.12
N SER A 286 -2.20 14.62 -5.01
CA SER A 286 -3.53 14.76 -4.41
C SER A 286 -4.61 15.35 -5.30
N HIS A 287 -4.28 16.06 -6.39
CA HIS A 287 -5.29 16.53 -7.35
C HIS A 287 -5.93 15.43 -8.20
N VAL A 288 -5.33 14.25 -8.26
CA VAL A 288 -5.90 13.07 -8.92
C VAL A 288 -5.92 11.95 -7.89
N VAL A 289 -7.08 11.74 -7.24
CA VAL A 289 -7.22 10.81 -6.10
C VAL A 289 -6.68 9.43 -6.42
N ILE A 290 -6.96 8.90 -7.61
CA ILE A 290 -6.53 7.54 -7.98
C ILE A 290 -5.01 7.42 -8.09
N MET A 291 -4.33 8.45 -8.61
CA MET A 291 -2.88 8.51 -8.69
C MET A 291 -2.28 8.66 -7.31
N ALA A 292 -2.75 9.64 -6.51
CA ALA A 292 -2.32 9.83 -5.14
C ALA A 292 -2.38 8.53 -4.36
N TRP A 293 -3.49 7.81 -4.46
CA TRP A 293 -3.73 6.58 -3.74
C TRP A 293 -2.82 5.43 -4.22
N ARG A 294 -2.83 5.12 -5.52
CA ARG A 294 -2.08 3.97 -6.07
C ARG A 294 -0.56 4.18 -6.03
N VAL A 295 -0.11 5.38 -6.35
CA VAL A 295 1.32 5.71 -6.44
C VAL A 295 1.95 5.82 -5.05
N SER A 296 1.30 6.53 -4.12
CA SER A 296 1.83 6.64 -2.76
C SER A 296 1.81 5.31 -2.03
N TYR A 297 0.82 4.44 -2.29
CA TYR A 297 0.70 3.12 -1.66
C TYR A 297 1.95 2.25 -1.84
N LEU A 298 2.62 2.34 -3.00
CA LEU A 298 3.87 1.62 -3.27
C LEU A 298 4.95 1.90 -2.21
N PHE A 299 4.95 3.10 -1.62
CA PHE A 299 5.82 3.47 -0.51
C PHE A 299 5.13 3.37 0.85
N LEU A 300 3.90 3.87 0.97
CA LEU A 300 3.15 3.93 2.24
C LEU A 300 2.85 2.55 2.83
N LEU A 301 2.89 1.47 2.05
CA LEU A 301 2.80 0.12 2.57
C LEU A 301 3.91 -0.21 3.61
N ILE A 302 5.03 0.53 3.62
CA ILE A 302 6.04 0.44 4.70
C ILE A 302 5.46 0.80 6.09
N SER A 303 4.27 1.41 6.15
CA SER A 303 3.54 1.72 7.40
C SER A 303 3.34 0.49 8.27
N VAL A 304 3.22 -0.71 7.67
CA VAL A 304 3.12 -2.00 8.38
C VAL A 304 4.35 -2.34 9.21
N VAL A 305 5.46 -1.62 9.02
CA VAL A 305 6.67 -1.70 9.85
C VAL A 305 6.88 -0.39 10.61
N THR A 306 6.76 0.75 9.93
CA THR A 306 7.09 2.06 10.51
C THR A 306 6.18 2.44 11.69
N ILE A 307 4.86 2.26 11.56
CA ILE A 307 3.90 2.68 12.59
C ILE A 307 3.96 1.78 13.83
N PRO A 308 4.05 0.45 13.75
CA PRO A 308 4.25 -0.41 14.92
C PRO A 308 5.51 -0.07 15.71
N TRP A 309 6.61 0.26 15.01
CA TRP A 309 7.82 0.73 15.66
C TRP A 309 7.65 2.11 16.30
N LEU A 310 6.99 3.04 15.61
CA LEU A 310 6.66 4.35 16.16
C LEU A 310 5.82 4.22 17.43
N ALA A 311 4.80 3.36 17.40
CA ALA A 311 3.98 3.03 18.56
C ALA A 311 4.84 2.51 19.72
N LYS A 312 5.78 1.58 19.45
CA LYS A 312 6.70 1.06 20.46
C LYS A 312 7.60 2.15 21.06
N VAL A 313 8.20 3.00 20.22
CA VAL A 313 9.06 4.10 20.68
C VAL A 313 8.27 5.05 21.60
N TYR A 314 7.10 5.51 21.16
CA TYR A 314 6.27 6.39 21.98
C TYR A 314 5.72 5.72 23.24
N ASN A 315 5.34 4.45 23.18
CA ASN A 315 4.93 3.70 24.37
C ASN A 315 6.05 3.66 25.42
N LEU A 316 7.30 3.44 25.01
CA LEU A 316 8.44 3.43 25.93
C LEU A 316 8.69 4.83 26.54
N LEU A 317 8.55 5.89 25.74
CA LEU A 317 8.68 7.27 26.23
C LEU A 317 7.57 7.64 27.21
N ILE A 318 6.32 7.26 26.91
CA ILE A 318 5.15 7.53 27.76
C ILE A 318 5.22 6.68 29.04
N GLU A 319 5.61 5.41 28.94
CA GLU A 319 5.79 4.53 30.11
C GLU A 319 6.83 5.11 31.08
N LYS A 320 7.95 5.63 30.56
CA LYS A 320 8.98 6.28 31.37
C LYS A 320 8.48 7.51 32.13
N ASN A 321 7.59 8.30 31.51
CA ASN A 321 7.14 9.58 32.07
C ASN A 321 5.84 9.48 32.89
N MET A 322 4.93 8.56 32.53
CA MET A 322 3.56 8.48 33.06
C MET A 322 3.20 7.08 33.60
N GLY A 323 4.09 6.08 33.47
CA GLY A 323 3.83 4.70 33.91
C GLY A 323 2.81 3.92 33.08
N SER A 324 2.18 4.54 32.08
CA SER A 324 1.14 3.91 31.25
C SER A 324 1.74 3.16 30.06
N LYS A 325 1.34 1.90 29.89
CA LYS A 325 1.76 1.04 28.79
C LYS A 325 0.76 1.12 27.64
N ARG A 326 1.26 1.02 26.40
CA ARG A 326 0.45 0.89 25.17
C ARG A 326 -0.43 2.08 24.76
N VAL A 327 -0.27 3.26 25.35
CA VAL A 327 -1.06 4.46 24.98
C VAL A 327 -1.01 4.76 23.48
N MET A 328 0.18 4.80 22.88
CA MET A 328 0.31 5.11 21.45
C MET A 328 -0.22 3.98 20.57
N SER A 329 -0.09 2.72 21.00
CA SER A 329 -0.73 1.59 20.31
C SER A 329 -2.24 1.75 20.29
N SER A 330 -2.87 2.13 21.42
CA SER A 330 -4.31 2.37 21.48
C SER A 330 -4.77 3.52 20.58
N VAL A 331 -3.98 4.60 20.49
CA VAL A 331 -4.24 5.70 19.55
C VAL A 331 -4.24 5.20 18.11
N PHE A 332 -3.23 4.46 17.69
CA PHE A 332 -3.19 3.91 16.33
C PHE A 332 -4.30 2.89 16.08
N ILE A 333 -4.64 2.04 17.06
CA ILE A 333 -5.75 1.10 16.96
C ILE A 333 -7.05 1.85 16.67
N PHE A 334 -7.34 2.90 17.45
CA PHE A 334 -8.54 3.70 17.29
C PHE A 334 -8.59 4.40 15.92
N LEU A 335 -7.51 5.07 15.52
CA LEU A 335 -7.45 5.78 14.23
C LEU A 335 -7.61 4.84 13.03
N TYR A 336 -6.92 3.69 13.03
CA TYR A 336 -7.03 2.73 11.94
C TYR A 336 -8.34 1.95 11.97
N PHE A 337 -8.95 1.75 13.14
CA PHE A 337 -10.31 1.23 13.25
C PHE A 337 -11.30 2.17 12.59
N LEU A 338 -11.29 3.46 12.94
CA LEU A 338 -12.18 4.46 12.32
C LEU A 338 -11.97 4.55 10.82
N TYR A 339 -10.71 4.60 10.38
CA TYR A 339 -10.40 4.65 8.96
C TYR A 339 -10.95 3.41 8.23
N THR A 340 -10.67 2.22 8.74
CA THR A 340 -11.14 0.97 8.12
C THR A 340 -12.65 0.85 8.15
N ALA A 341 -13.30 1.17 9.27
CA ALA A 341 -14.75 1.14 9.40
C ALA A 341 -15.42 2.08 8.38
N SER A 342 -14.85 3.26 8.14
CA SER A 342 -15.37 4.19 7.11
C SER A 342 -15.30 3.62 5.69
N LEU A 343 -14.27 2.83 5.38
CA LEU A 343 -14.15 2.12 4.11
C LEU A 343 -15.14 0.97 4.01
N ILE A 344 -15.31 0.20 5.09
CA ILE A 344 -16.28 -0.91 5.14
C ILE A 344 -17.70 -0.39 4.92
N LEU A 345 -18.08 0.75 5.50
CA LEU A 345 -19.42 1.32 5.33
C LEU A 345 -19.72 1.74 3.89
N LYS A 346 -18.69 2.06 3.10
CA LYS A 346 -18.80 2.40 1.68
C LYS A 346 -18.62 1.20 0.75
N ALA A 347 -18.33 0.02 1.31
CA ALA A 347 -17.97 -1.14 0.51
C ALA A 347 -19.20 -1.83 -0.11
N GLN A 348 -19.00 -2.53 -1.22
CA GLN A 348 -20.01 -3.47 -1.71
C GLN A 348 -20.17 -4.66 -0.75
N PRO A 349 -21.35 -5.30 -0.69
CA PRO A 349 -21.54 -6.50 0.13
C PRO A 349 -20.55 -7.61 -0.24
N TYR A 350 -19.91 -8.20 0.77
CA TYR A 350 -19.02 -9.33 0.56
C TYR A 350 -19.82 -10.59 0.18
N THR A 351 -19.44 -11.22 -0.92
CA THR A 351 -19.93 -12.51 -1.38
C THR A 351 -18.76 -13.45 -1.60
N PHE A 352 -18.87 -14.68 -1.11
CA PHE A 352 -17.88 -15.71 -1.35
C PHE A 352 -18.13 -16.38 -2.71
N PHE A 353 -17.05 -16.89 -3.30
CA PHE A 353 -17.07 -17.72 -4.50
C PHE A 353 -17.44 -19.16 -4.12
N TRP A 354 -18.73 -19.48 -4.10
CA TRP A 354 -19.28 -20.84 -4.07
C TRP A 354 -20.73 -20.88 -4.55
#